data_AF-A0A8B8C0K7-F1
#
_entry.id   AF-A0A8B8C0K7-F1
#
_cell.length_a   1.000
_cell.length_b   1.000
_cell.length_c   1.000
_cell.angle_alpha   90.00
_cell.angle_beta   90.00
_cell.angle_gamma   90.00
#
_symmetry.space_group_name_H-M   'P 1'
#
loop_
_entity.id
_entity.type
_entity.pdbx_description
1 polymer ?
#
loop_
_entity_poly.entity_id
_entity_poly.type
_entity_poly.pdbx_seq_one_letter_code
_entity_poly.pdbx_strand_id
1 'polypeptide(L)'
;MEEYRDLSQETLNSQELFQDGNYPGHDLENMQEQHLNSDNIKAILTELKHLRREVEELKGLMCRNNGKAFQVETCSFKDRLHHFLRSLFTKIFWMNAQNEDFQTEVQSCLKYENAEKDSSAFRKVSSFGNIKFTEFRGQLKRRLTQQGKVDLKKLKLAEFTRYIFRPFCRPGEEVFSLERKRNALLLRCFLYRQKVYVLNSTQMPMTDNFSWEEFRTYFVAHIGQSSERWSQYEENDLKRCRIVTDATQGAQ
;
A
#
# COMPACT_ATOMS: atom_id res chain seq x y z
N MET A 1 45.92 -13.66 -21.97
CA MET A 1 47.04 -13.02 -21.26
C MET A 1 46.41 -12.02 -20.31
N GLU A 2 46.10 -12.42 -19.07
CA GLU A 2 47.03 -12.43 -17.91
C GLU A 2 47.56 -11.01 -17.65
N GLU A 3 47.54 -10.39 -16.46
CA GLU A 3 47.29 -10.74 -15.06
C GLU A 3 47.17 -9.40 -14.28
N TYR A 4 46.24 -9.24 -13.33
CA TYR A 4 46.49 -9.15 -11.86
C TYR A 4 47.64 -8.22 -11.39
N ARG A 5 47.33 -7.16 -10.59
CA ARG A 5 47.50 -7.06 -9.11
C ARG A 5 47.63 -5.62 -8.57
N ASP A 6 47.22 -5.49 -7.31
CA ASP A 6 47.68 -4.54 -6.27
C ASP A 6 47.24 -3.06 -6.30
N LEU A 7 46.14 -2.79 -5.60
CA LEU A 7 45.92 -1.51 -4.90
C LEU A 7 45.39 -1.80 -3.49
N SER A 8 46.32 -2.15 -2.60
CA SER A 8 46.15 -2.09 -1.15
C SER A 8 47.36 -1.37 -0.60
N GLN A 9 47.13 -0.37 0.26
CA GLN A 9 48.08 0.49 0.99
C GLN A 9 48.06 1.95 0.52
N GLU A 10 47.05 2.71 0.96
CA GLU A 10 47.18 4.16 1.10
C GLU A 10 46.07 4.67 2.01
N THR A 11 46.24 4.49 3.33
CA THR A 11 45.65 5.35 4.38
C THR A 11 46.15 4.86 5.73
N LEU A 12 47.43 5.13 6.01
CA LEU A 12 47.99 5.15 7.36
C LEU A 12 49.17 6.12 7.32
N ASN A 13 49.21 6.99 8.32
CA ASN A 13 50.20 8.03 8.58
C ASN A 13 49.96 9.35 7.85
N SER A 14 49.35 10.30 8.57
CA SER A 14 49.98 11.58 8.92
C SER A 14 48.93 12.54 9.49
N GLN A 15 48.75 12.53 10.82
CA GLN A 15 48.20 13.68 11.54
C GLN A 15 48.61 13.61 13.02
N GLU A 16 49.92 13.53 13.26
CA GLU A 16 50.53 14.02 14.50
C GLU A 16 50.95 15.46 14.27
N LEU A 17 50.17 16.43 14.76
CA LEU A 17 50.57 17.83 14.76
C LEU A 17 49.79 18.65 15.79
N PHE A 18 49.94 18.38 17.09
CA PHE A 18 49.79 19.43 18.12
C PHE A 18 50.68 19.11 19.32
N GLN A 19 51.70 19.94 19.50
CA GLN A 19 52.63 19.98 20.62
C GLN A 19 52.01 20.63 21.86
N ASP A 20 52.45 20.13 23.01
CA ASP A 20 52.76 20.79 24.29
C ASP A 20 51.79 21.81 24.90
N GLY A 21 51.30 21.44 26.09
CA GLY A 21 50.68 22.34 27.06
C GLY A 21 50.46 21.64 28.39
N ASN A 22 51.49 21.59 29.23
CA ASN A 22 51.40 21.12 30.61
C ASN A 22 50.83 22.25 31.50
N TYR A 23 49.63 22.08 32.05
CA TYR A 23 49.08 22.92 33.13
C TYR A 23 48.67 22.04 34.32
N PRO A 24 49.11 22.36 35.55
CA PRO A 24 48.79 21.60 36.74
C PRO A 24 47.49 22.10 37.40
N GLY A 25 46.65 21.16 37.83
CA GLY A 25 45.69 21.30 38.93
C GLY A 25 44.56 22.33 38.78
N HIS A 26 43.34 21.85 38.53
CA HIS A 26 42.17 22.19 39.35
C HIS A 26 40.95 21.35 38.91
N ASP A 27 40.21 20.90 39.93
CA ASP A 27 38.78 20.56 39.94
C ASP A 27 38.35 19.11 39.63
N LEU A 28 38.25 18.37 40.73
CA LEU A 28 37.75 17.02 40.92
C LEU A 28 36.21 16.88 40.80
N GLU A 29 35.51 17.79 40.14
CA GLU A 29 34.03 17.77 40.02
C GLU A 29 33.51 17.31 38.64
N ASN A 30 34.36 17.12 37.63
CA ASN A 30 33.93 16.72 36.27
C ASN A 30 34.00 15.22 35.97
N MET A 31 34.43 14.37 36.91
CA MET A 31 34.62 12.93 36.65
C MET A 31 33.32 12.11 36.58
N GLN A 32 32.21 12.61 37.15
CA GLN A 32 30.92 11.90 37.11
C GLN A 32 30.14 12.13 35.80
N GLU A 33 30.22 13.33 35.20
CA GLU A 33 29.53 13.61 33.92
C GLU A 33 30.23 12.98 32.72
N GLN A 34 31.56 12.82 32.74
CA GLN A 34 32.30 12.16 31.66
C GLN A 34 32.03 10.65 31.58
N HIS A 35 31.80 9.97 32.71
CA HIS A 35 31.48 8.55 32.73
C HIS A 35 30.06 8.26 32.21
N LEU A 36 29.07 9.07 32.59
CA LEU A 36 27.70 9.00 32.06
C LEU A 36 27.68 9.22 30.54
N ASN A 37 28.50 10.15 30.03
CA ASN A 37 28.59 10.41 28.60
C ASN A 37 29.31 9.28 27.85
N SER A 38 30.38 8.71 28.42
CA SER A 38 31.08 7.54 27.86
C SER A 38 30.16 6.30 27.76
N ASP A 39 29.39 6.02 28.80
CA ASP A 39 28.51 4.84 28.81
C ASP A 39 27.31 5.03 27.87
N ASN A 40 26.79 6.26 27.75
CA ASN A 40 25.81 6.61 26.73
C ASN A 40 26.38 6.47 25.31
N ILE A 41 27.62 6.91 25.06
CA ILE A 41 28.29 6.76 23.75
C ILE A 41 28.48 5.27 23.42
N LYS A 42 28.86 4.43 24.39
CA LYS A 42 28.98 2.97 24.19
C LYS A 42 27.62 2.33 23.91
N ALA A 43 26.56 2.75 24.59
CA ALA A 43 25.20 2.28 24.32
C ALA A 43 24.77 2.64 22.89
N ILE A 44 24.95 3.90 22.48
CA ILE A 44 24.65 4.39 21.12
C ILE A 44 25.44 3.60 20.06
N LEU A 45 26.74 3.36 20.27
CA LEU A 45 27.56 2.60 19.33
C LEU A 45 27.13 1.13 19.22
N THR A 46 26.63 0.56 20.32
CA THR A 46 26.11 -0.82 20.34
C THR A 46 24.79 -0.91 19.60
N GLU A 47 23.90 0.07 19.81
CA GLU A 47 22.62 0.18 19.09
C GLU A 47 22.84 0.43 17.60
N LEU A 48 23.79 1.30 17.21
CA LEU A 48 24.17 1.50 15.81
C LEU A 48 24.73 0.23 15.15
N LYS A 49 25.50 -0.58 15.88
CA LYS A 49 25.96 -1.88 15.38
C LYS A 49 24.81 -2.88 15.23
N HIS A 50 23.85 -2.85 16.14
CA HIS A 50 22.66 -3.70 16.08
C HIS A 50 21.77 -3.31 14.88
N LEU A 51 21.48 -2.02 14.73
CA LEU A 51 20.75 -1.47 13.58
C LEU A 51 21.44 -1.78 12.25
N ARG A 52 22.78 -1.70 12.18
CA ARG A 52 23.51 -2.11 10.98
C ARG A 52 23.34 -3.60 10.66
N ARG A 53 23.30 -4.48 11.66
CA ARG A 53 23.01 -5.91 11.44
C ARG A 53 21.57 -6.13 11.00
N GLU A 54 20.60 -5.48 11.63
CA GLU A 54 19.20 -5.58 11.21
C GLU A 54 18.99 -5.08 9.78
N VAL A 55 19.64 -3.97 9.40
CA VAL A 55 19.63 -3.47 8.02
C VAL A 55 20.27 -4.45 7.05
N GLU A 56 21.38 -5.11 7.45
CA GLU A 56 22.05 -6.09 6.61
C GLU A 56 21.26 -7.40 6.50
N GLU A 57 20.56 -7.81 7.56
CA GLU A 57 19.62 -8.93 7.56
C GLU A 57 18.38 -8.62 6.71
N LEU A 58 17.83 -7.39 6.81
CA LEU A 58 16.76 -6.91 5.94
C LEU A 58 17.20 -6.87 4.47
N LYS A 59 18.42 -6.39 4.17
CA LYS A 59 19.01 -6.45 2.83
C LYS A 59 19.22 -7.90 2.37
N GLY A 60 19.66 -8.79 3.25
CA GLY A 60 19.84 -10.21 2.98
C GLY A 60 18.51 -10.91 2.67
N LEU A 61 17.44 -10.57 3.40
CA LEU A 61 16.08 -11.04 3.13
C LEU A 61 15.52 -10.46 1.83
N MET A 62 15.80 -9.19 1.51
CA MET A 62 15.45 -8.59 0.22
C MET A 62 16.22 -9.24 -0.95
N CYS A 63 17.50 -9.57 -0.77
CA CYS A 63 18.31 -10.26 -1.78
C CYS A 63 17.90 -11.74 -1.95
N ARG A 64 17.48 -12.45 -0.88
CA ARG A 64 16.92 -13.81 -0.99
C ARG A 64 15.56 -13.85 -1.68
N ASN A 65 14.77 -12.78 -1.57
CA ASN A 65 13.50 -12.65 -2.29
C ASN A 65 13.65 -12.19 -3.75
N ASN A 66 14.86 -11.82 -4.18
CA ASN A 66 15.20 -11.46 -5.57
C ASN A 66 15.71 -12.66 -6.39
N GLY A 67 15.25 -13.87 -6.09
CA GLY A 67 15.42 -15.01 -6.98
C GLY A 67 14.66 -14.76 -8.29
N LYS A 68 15.34 -14.14 -9.28
CA LYS A 68 14.86 -13.81 -10.64
C LYS A 68 13.33 -13.82 -10.73
N ALA A 69 12.70 -12.82 -10.11
CA ALA A 69 11.28 -12.59 -10.31
C ALA A 69 11.05 -12.54 -11.82
N PHE A 70 10.09 -13.32 -12.30
CA PHE A 70 9.64 -13.17 -13.68
C PHE A 70 9.27 -11.72 -13.91
N GLN A 71 10.09 -11.07 -14.71
CA GLN A 71 9.80 -9.73 -15.18
C GLN A 71 8.67 -9.88 -16.20
N VAL A 72 7.42 -9.80 -15.73
CA VAL A 72 6.22 -9.67 -16.60
C VAL A 72 6.39 -8.48 -17.56
N GLU A 73 7.31 -7.56 -17.25
CA GLU A 73 7.77 -6.47 -18.12
C GLU A 73 8.15 -6.90 -19.55
N THR A 74 8.48 -8.17 -19.79
CA THR A 74 8.79 -8.69 -21.14
C THR A 74 7.68 -9.54 -21.77
N CYS A 75 6.55 -9.75 -21.11
CA CYS A 75 5.43 -10.53 -21.68
C CYS A 75 4.58 -9.68 -22.62
N SER A 76 4.34 -10.21 -23.80
CA SER A 76 3.52 -9.59 -24.85
C SER A 76 2.08 -9.32 -24.40
N PHE A 77 1.57 -10.08 -23.41
CA PHE A 77 0.22 -9.91 -22.88
C PHE A 77 0.12 -9.05 -21.61
N LYS A 78 1.21 -8.43 -21.13
CA LYS A 78 1.22 -7.65 -19.87
C LYS A 78 0.09 -6.62 -19.80
N ASP A 79 -0.11 -5.87 -20.88
CA ASP A 79 -1.13 -4.82 -20.93
C ASP A 79 -2.55 -5.40 -20.91
N ARG A 80 -2.78 -6.48 -21.64
CA ARG A 80 -4.05 -7.23 -21.61
C ARG A 80 -4.36 -7.71 -20.19
N LEU A 81 -3.38 -8.34 -19.55
CA LEU A 81 -3.51 -8.82 -18.17
C LEU A 81 -3.71 -7.66 -17.20
N HIS A 82 -2.99 -6.54 -17.35
CA HIS A 82 -3.18 -5.36 -16.52
C HIS A 82 -4.61 -4.81 -16.62
N HIS A 83 -5.12 -4.65 -17.84
CA HIS A 83 -6.50 -4.20 -18.06
C HIS A 83 -7.54 -5.20 -17.54
N PHE A 84 -7.26 -6.50 -17.62
CA PHE A 84 -8.12 -7.51 -17.02
C PHE A 84 -8.15 -7.38 -15.50
N LEU A 85 -6.99 -7.33 -14.87
CA LEU A 85 -6.85 -7.20 -13.42
C LEU A 85 -7.50 -5.91 -12.90
N ARG A 86 -7.40 -4.78 -13.63
CA ARG A 86 -8.10 -3.53 -13.26
C ARG A 86 -9.61 -3.71 -13.26
N SER A 87 -10.18 -4.32 -14.30
CA SER A 87 -11.62 -4.57 -14.36
C SER A 87 -12.05 -5.56 -13.27
N LEU A 88 -11.31 -6.66 -13.09
CA LEU A 88 -11.56 -7.67 -12.07
C LEU A 88 -11.52 -7.05 -10.65
N PHE A 89 -10.59 -6.15 -10.39
CA PHE A 89 -10.44 -5.45 -9.11
C PHE A 89 -11.72 -4.71 -8.67
N THR A 90 -12.51 -4.19 -9.62
CA THR A 90 -13.78 -3.51 -9.29
C THR A 90 -14.86 -4.46 -8.78
N LYS A 91 -14.74 -5.76 -9.08
CA LYS A 91 -15.65 -6.82 -8.65
C LYS A 91 -15.12 -7.55 -7.41
N ILE A 92 -13.81 -7.73 -7.31
CA ILE A 92 -13.13 -8.35 -6.17
C ILE A 92 -11.94 -7.51 -5.71
N PHE A 93 -11.91 -7.09 -4.45
CA PHE A 93 -10.82 -6.21 -3.96
C PHE A 93 -9.53 -6.95 -3.59
N TRP A 94 -9.61 -8.25 -3.36
CA TRP A 94 -8.48 -9.12 -3.05
C TRP A 94 -8.36 -10.21 -4.09
N MET A 95 -7.14 -10.42 -4.57
CA MET A 95 -6.86 -11.41 -5.61
C MET A 95 -7.12 -12.80 -5.03
N ASN A 96 -7.91 -13.59 -5.75
CA ASN A 96 -8.07 -15.01 -5.49
C ASN A 96 -7.57 -15.79 -6.70
N ALA A 97 -6.48 -16.53 -6.55
CA ALA A 97 -5.93 -17.35 -7.65
C ALA A 97 -6.86 -18.51 -8.05
N GLN A 98 -7.86 -18.85 -7.22
CA GLN A 98 -8.92 -19.81 -7.53
C GLN A 98 -10.13 -19.17 -8.21
N ASN A 99 -10.11 -17.86 -8.47
CA ASN A 99 -11.19 -17.22 -9.22
C ASN A 99 -11.19 -17.72 -10.68
N GLU A 100 -12.33 -18.21 -11.15
CA GLU A 100 -12.48 -18.82 -12.47
C GLU A 100 -12.12 -17.84 -13.60
N ASP A 101 -12.68 -16.62 -13.59
CA ASP A 101 -12.37 -15.59 -14.59
C ASP A 101 -10.86 -15.33 -14.69
N PHE A 102 -10.18 -15.26 -13.53
CA PHE A 102 -8.74 -15.10 -13.47
C PHE A 102 -8.00 -16.31 -14.05
N GLN A 103 -8.36 -17.53 -13.66
CA GLN A 103 -7.72 -18.73 -14.20
C GLN A 103 -7.88 -18.82 -15.71
N THR A 104 -9.08 -18.55 -16.23
CA THR A 104 -9.38 -18.56 -17.67
C THR A 104 -8.56 -17.53 -18.43
N GLU A 105 -8.49 -16.28 -17.95
CA GLU A 105 -7.71 -15.23 -18.63
C GLU A 105 -6.20 -15.53 -18.57
N VAL A 106 -5.69 -16.00 -17.43
CA VAL A 106 -4.27 -16.38 -17.30
C VAL A 106 -3.93 -17.54 -18.21
N GLN A 107 -4.77 -18.58 -18.26
CA GLN A 107 -4.57 -19.69 -19.20
C GLN A 107 -4.55 -19.17 -20.64
N SER A 108 -5.52 -18.34 -21.04
CA SER A 108 -5.55 -17.73 -22.39
C SER A 108 -4.27 -16.95 -22.71
N CYS A 109 -3.73 -16.20 -21.75
CA CYS A 109 -2.47 -15.48 -21.92
C CYS A 109 -1.27 -16.42 -22.06
N LEU A 110 -1.21 -17.48 -21.25
CA LEU A 110 -0.13 -18.48 -21.32
C LEU A 110 -0.19 -19.30 -22.61
N LYS A 111 -1.39 -19.57 -23.16
CA LYS A 111 -1.56 -20.19 -24.48
C LYS A 111 -0.91 -19.36 -25.57
N TYR A 112 -1.16 -18.05 -25.54
CA TYR A 112 -0.66 -17.12 -26.54
C TYR A 112 0.88 -17.09 -26.61
N GLU A 113 1.57 -17.37 -25.50
CA GLU A 113 3.04 -17.41 -25.44
C GLU A 113 3.62 -18.84 -25.49
N ASN A 114 2.82 -19.86 -25.82
CA ASN A 114 3.22 -21.28 -25.79
C ASN A 114 3.77 -21.74 -24.41
N ALA A 115 3.37 -21.07 -23.33
CA ALA A 115 3.86 -21.29 -21.97
C ALA A 115 2.89 -22.14 -21.11
N GLU A 116 1.90 -22.79 -21.72
CA GLU A 116 0.81 -23.52 -21.04
C GLU A 116 1.28 -24.60 -20.07
N LYS A 117 2.43 -25.23 -20.37
CA LYS A 117 2.99 -26.33 -19.59
C LYS A 117 3.92 -25.87 -18.46
N ASP A 118 4.25 -24.58 -18.40
CA ASP A 118 5.12 -24.01 -17.37
C ASP A 118 4.31 -23.66 -16.11
N SER A 119 4.32 -24.57 -15.13
CA SER A 119 3.69 -24.35 -13.82
C SER A 119 4.28 -23.16 -13.06
N SER A 120 5.53 -22.76 -13.36
CA SER A 120 6.15 -21.57 -12.78
C SER A 120 5.49 -20.29 -13.30
N ALA A 121 5.08 -20.27 -14.57
CA ALA A 121 4.48 -19.10 -15.22
C ALA A 121 3.16 -18.70 -14.55
N PHE A 122 2.30 -19.67 -14.22
CA PHE A 122 1.06 -19.38 -13.49
C PHE A 122 1.32 -18.77 -12.11
N ARG A 123 2.30 -19.30 -11.37
CA ARG A 123 2.69 -18.75 -10.05
C ARG A 123 3.18 -17.31 -10.16
N LYS A 124 3.98 -17.02 -11.19
CA LYS A 124 4.52 -15.68 -11.48
C LYS A 124 3.40 -14.69 -11.82
N VAL A 125 2.45 -15.10 -12.67
CA VAL A 125 1.28 -14.27 -13.02
C VAL A 125 0.37 -14.04 -11.81
N SER A 126 0.19 -15.06 -10.96
CA SER A 126 -0.55 -14.92 -9.69
C SER A 126 0.13 -13.95 -8.72
N SER A 127 1.46 -13.99 -8.61
CA SER A 127 2.24 -13.03 -7.81
C SER A 127 2.07 -11.61 -8.35
N PHE A 128 2.17 -11.42 -9.68
CA PHE A 128 1.91 -10.14 -10.33
C PHE A 128 0.49 -9.62 -10.06
N GLY A 129 -0.53 -10.48 -10.15
CA GLY A 129 -1.91 -10.14 -9.80
C GLY A 129 -2.06 -9.61 -8.38
N ASN A 130 -1.43 -10.26 -7.40
CA ASN A 130 -1.43 -9.81 -6.00
C ASN A 130 -0.77 -8.45 -5.80
N ILE A 131 0.37 -8.20 -6.47
CA ILE A 131 1.05 -6.90 -6.46
C ILE A 131 0.12 -5.83 -7.03
N LYS A 132 -0.49 -6.09 -8.20
CA LYS A 132 -1.41 -5.14 -8.83
C LYS A 132 -2.65 -4.85 -8.00
N PHE A 133 -3.24 -5.84 -7.35
CA PHE A 133 -4.36 -5.60 -6.44
C PHE A 133 -3.97 -4.72 -5.25
N THR A 134 -2.74 -4.86 -4.75
CA THR A 134 -2.21 -3.98 -3.70
C THR A 134 -2.02 -2.55 -4.20
N GLU A 135 -1.48 -2.37 -5.41
CA GLU A 135 -1.37 -1.06 -6.06
C GLU A 135 -2.75 -0.42 -6.30
N PHE A 136 -3.74 -1.19 -6.78
CA PHE A 136 -5.09 -0.71 -7.06
C PHE A 136 -5.83 -0.31 -5.78
N ARG A 137 -5.67 -1.09 -4.70
CA ARG A 137 -6.13 -0.71 -3.36
C ARG A 137 -5.50 0.61 -2.90
N GLY A 138 -4.21 0.83 -3.15
CA GLY A 138 -3.55 2.11 -2.88
C GLY A 138 -4.13 3.27 -3.69
N GLN A 139 -4.36 3.07 -5.00
CA GLN A 139 -4.97 4.06 -5.88
C GLN A 139 -6.41 4.40 -5.45
N LEU A 140 -7.19 3.39 -5.07
CA LEU A 140 -8.56 3.56 -4.61
C LEU A 140 -8.60 4.26 -3.25
N LYS A 141 -7.76 3.86 -2.28
CA LYS A 141 -7.64 4.56 -0.99
C LYS A 141 -7.37 6.05 -1.19
N ARG A 142 -6.36 6.40 -2.02
CA ARG A 142 -6.08 7.80 -2.35
C ARG A 142 -7.30 8.52 -2.90
N ARG A 143 -8.06 7.91 -3.83
CA ARG A 143 -9.29 8.52 -4.35
C ARG A 143 -10.39 8.71 -3.30
N LEU A 144 -10.48 7.82 -2.31
CA LEU A 144 -11.48 7.88 -1.25
C LEU A 144 -11.12 8.91 -0.17
N THR A 145 -9.84 9.14 0.08
CA THR A 145 -9.35 9.97 1.19
C THR A 145 -8.81 11.34 0.76
N GLN A 146 -8.41 11.50 -0.51
CA GLN A 146 -7.87 12.76 -1.00
C GLN A 146 -8.98 13.82 -1.06
N GLN A 147 -8.74 14.97 -0.44
CA GLN A 147 -9.58 16.14 -0.66
C GLN A 147 -9.40 16.61 -2.11
N GLY A 148 -10.43 16.42 -2.91
CA GLY A 148 -10.52 16.91 -4.27
C GLY A 148 -11.65 17.91 -4.42
N LYS A 149 -11.89 18.34 -5.66
CA LYS A 149 -13.03 19.19 -6.02
C LYS A 149 -14.40 18.52 -5.80
N VAL A 150 -14.43 17.20 -5.62
CA VAL A 150 -15.64 16.39 -5.52
C VAL A 150 -15.83 15.92 -4.08
N ASP A 151 -16.94 16.32 -3.45
CA ASP A 151 -17.34 15.81 -2.13
C ASP A 151 -18.04 14.45 -2.29
N LEU A 152 -17.31 13.38 -1.97
CA LEU A 152 -17.80 12.00 -2.10
C LEU A 152 -19.04 11.69 -1.25
N LYS A 153 -19.28 12.47 -0.19
CA LYS A 153 -20.43 12.28 0.71
C LYS A 153 -21.75 12.72 0.07
N LYS A 154 -21.68 13.69 -0.85
CA LYS A 154 -22.83 14.29 -1.51
C LYS A 154 -23.22 13.56 -2.79
N LEU A 155 -22.34 12.71 -3.31
CA LEU A 155 -22.62 11.91 -4.49
C LEU A 155 -23.74 10.90 -4.21
N LYS A 156 -24.67 10.75 -5.15
CA LYS A 156 -25.59 9.61 -5.15
C LYS A 156 -24.79 8.32 -5.30
N LEU A 157 -25.30 7.19 -4.82
CA LEU A 157 -24.59 5.90 -4.89
C LEU A 157 -24.12 5.59 -6.31
N ALA A 158 -24.94 5.91 -7.32
CA ALA A 158 -24.56 5.72 -8.71
C ALA A 158 -23.32 6.56 -9.10
N GLU A 159 -23.35 7.85 -8.79
CA GLU A 159 -22.26 8.78 -9.07
C GLU A 159 -20.99 8.40 -8.32
N PHE A 160 -21.13 7.99 -7.05
CA PHE A 160 -20.04 7.49 -6.23
C PHE A 160 -19.40 6.24 -6.86
N THR A 161 -20.22 5.25 -7.25
CA THR A 161 -19.76 4.03 -7.95
C THR A 161 -18.99 4.38 -9.22
N ARG A 162 -19.53 5.30 -10.03
CA ARG A 162 -18.86 5.76 -11.25
C ARG A 162 -17.54 6.45 -10.93
N TYR A 163 -17.53 7.34 -9.95
CA TYR A 163 -16.34 8.09 -9.56
C TYR A 163 -15.18 7.18 -9.12
N ILE A 164 -15.48 6.17 -8.28
CA ILE A 164 -14.43 5.31 -7.73
C ILE A 164 -13.98 4.21 -8.70
N PHE A 165 -14.87 3.68 -9.55
CA PHE A 165 -14.56 2.52 -10.40
C PHE A 165 -14.31 2.83 -11.88
N ARG A 166 -14.80 3.95 -12.42
CA ARG A 166 -14.54 4.32 -13.83
C ARG A 166 -13.04 4.28 -14.20
N PRO A 167 -12.10 4.74 -13.35
CA PRO A 167 -10.67 4.67 -13.66
C PRO A 167 -10.10 3.25 -13.78
N PHE A 168 -10.82 2.24 -13.28
CA PHE A 168 -10.40 0.84 -13.30
C PHE A 168 -11.13 0.03 -14.38
N CYS A 169 -12.24 0.53 -14.90
CA CYS A 169 -12.96 -0.11 -15.99
C CYS A 169 -12.26 0.13 -17.33
N ARG A 170 -12.37 -0.82 -18.26
CA ARG A 170 -11.89 -0.65 -19.63
C ARG A 170 -12.76 0.38 -20.38
N PRO A 171 -12.23 1.04 -21.42
CA PRO A 171 -13.05 1.84 -22.34
C PRO A 171 -14.20 0.98 -22.90
N GLY A 172 -15.41 1.54 -22.96
CA GLY A 172 -16.62 0.82 -23.40
C GLY A 172 -17.25 -0.12 -22.36
N GLU A 173 -16.57 -0.39 -21.23
CA GLU A 173 -17.12 -1.23 -20.17
C GLU A 173 -18.16 -0.48 -19.33
N GLU A 174 -19.28 -1.15 -19.04
CA GLU A 174 -20.35 -0.62 -18.20
C GLU A 174 -19.92 -0.59 -16.72
N VAL A 175 -19.84 0.60 -16.13
CA VAL A 175 -19.39 0.76 -14.74
C VAL A 175 -20.43 0.30 -13.72
N PHE A 176 -21.69 0.21 -14.14
CA PHE A 176 -22.79 -0.22 -13.28
C PHE A 176 -23.06 -1.71 -13.43
N SER A 177 -22.43 -2.50 -12.57
CA SER A 177 -22.86 -3.88 -12.32
C SER A 177 -23.37 -4.00 -10.89
N LEU A 178 -24.14 -5.06 -10.61
CA LEU A 178 -24.65 -5.32 -9.25
C LEU A 178 -23.50 -5.49 -8.25
N GLU A 179 -22.44 -6.19 -8.63
CA GLU A 179 -21.24 -6.38 -7.80
C GLU A 179 -20.56 -5.05 -7.50
N ARG A 180 -20.36 -4.21 -8.52
CA ARG A 180 -19.76 -2.88 -8.36
C ARG A 180 -20.60 -1.99 -7.46
N LYS A 181 -21.92 -1.99 -7.63
CA LYS A 181 -22.83 -1.23 -6.76
C LYS A 181 -22.72 -1.69 -5.30
N ARG A 182 -22.74 -3.00 -5.07
CA ARG A 182 -22.59 -3.59 -3.72
C ARG A 182 -21.23 -3.27 -3.10
N ASN A 183 -20.16 -3.39 -3.87
CA ASN A 183 -18.81 -3.05 -3.44
C ASN A 183 -18.66 -1.56 -3.08
N ALA A 184 -19.22 -0.68 -3.91
CA ALA A 184 -19.25 0.76 -3.65
C ALA A 184 -20.05 1.08 -2.38
N LEU A 185 -21.21 0.44 -2.20
CA LEU A 185 -22.05 0.62 -1.02
C LEU A 185 -21.34 0.18 0.26
N LEU A 186 -20.69 -1.00 0.27
CA LEU A 186 -19.93 -1.47 1.43
C LEU A 186 -18.76 -0.55 1.76
N LEU A 187 -17.99 -0.11 0.75
CA LEU A 187 -16.93 0.88 0.94
C LEU A 187 -17.47 2.15 1.60
N ARG A 188 -18.57 2.68 1.06
CA ARG A 188 -19.16 3.93 1.56
C ARG A 188 -19.69 3.79 2.98
N CYS A 189 -20.39 2.70 3.28
CA CYS A 189 -20.84 2.36 4.62
C CYS A 189 -19.68 2.27 5.62
N PHE A 190 -18.58 1.64 5.22
CA PHE A 190 -17.37 1.53 6.03
C PHE A 190 -16.70 2.89 6.28
N LEU A 191 -16.59 3.73 5.24
CA LEU A 191 -16.02 5.09 5.36
C LEU A 191 -16.80 5.96 6.34
N TYR A 192 -18.14 5.87 6.34
CA TYR A 192 -18.97 6.53 7.34
C TYR A 192 -18.72 5.99 8.75
N ARG A 193 -18.62 4.66 8.91
CA ARG A 193 -18.36 4.02 10.21
C ARG A 193 -17.01 4.44 10.79
N GLN A 194 -15.98 4.49 9.95
CA GLN A 194 -14.62 4.88 10.35
C GLN A 194 -14.44 6.39 10.51
N LYS A 195 -15.50 7.17 10.31
CA LYS A 195 -15.46 8.63 10.38
C LYS A 195 -14.37 9.24 9.49
N VAL A 196 -14.01 8.58 8.38
CA VAL A 196 -12.99 9.07 7.43
C VAL A 196 -13.37 10.44 6.87
N TYR A 197 -14.67 10.66 6.78
CA TYR A 197 -15.29 11.90 6.35
C TYR A 197 -15.39 12.98 7.44
N VAL A 198 -15.09 12.66 8.70
CA VAL A 198 -15.12 13.63 9.80
C VAL A 198 -13.79 14.38 9.84
N LEU A 199 -13.87 15.69 10.14
CA LEU A 199 -12.69 16.51 10.33
C LEU A 199 -12.12 16.25 11.73
N ASN A 200 -10.81 16.09 11.83
CA ASN A 200 -10.09 16.03 13.10
C ASN A 200 -10.00 17.44 13.73
N SER A 201 -9.33 17.54 14.88
CA SER A 201 -9.12 18.80 15.59
C SER A 201 -8.40 19.87 14.78
N THR A 202 -7.67 19.49 13.72
CA THR A 202 -6.98 20.42 12.81
C THR A 202 -7.79 20.76 11.56
N GLN A 203 -9.10 20.46 11.55
CA GLN A 203 -9.99 20.66 10.40
C GLN A 203 -9.57 19.86 9.14
N MET A 204 -8.80 18.79 9.32
CA MET A 204 -8.37 17.88 8.26
C MET A 204 -9.20 16.60 8.30
N PRO A 205 -9.52 15.94 7.17
CA PRO A 205 -10.22 14.67 7.21
C PRO A 205 -9.38 13.62 7.93
N MET A 206 -10.03 12.73 8.67
CA MET A 206 -9.37 11.59 9.32
C MET A 206 -8.99 10.50 8.30
N THR A 207 -8.12 10.85 7.35
CA THR A 207 -7.70 9.98 6.23
C THR A 207 -6.94 8.74 6.70
N ASP A 208 -6.31 8.82 7.87
CA ASP A 208 -5.50 7.75 8.44
C ASP A 208 -6.36 6.62 9.01
N ASN A 209 -7.64 6.87 9.29
CA ASN A 209 -8.57 5.87 9.83
C ASN A 209 -8.97 4.79 8.80
N PHE A 210 -8.64 4.95 7.52
CA PHE A 210 -8.97 3.93 6.52
C PHE A 210 -7.92 2.82 6.50
N SER A 211 -8.27 1.66 7.07
CA SER A 211 -7.50 0.42 7.00
C SER A 211 -8.12 -0.59 6.04
N TRP A 212 -7.32 -1.12 5.11
CA TRP A 212 -7.75 -2.17 4.18
C TRP A 212 -8.03 -3.50 4.90
N GLU A 213 -7.31 -3.79 5.99
CA GLU A 213 -7.53 -5.03 6.75
C GLU A 213 -8.82 -4.97 7.55
N GLU A 214 -9.12 -3.83 8.17
CA GLU A 214 -10.42 -3.63 8.84
C GLU A 214 -11.57 -3.65 7.82
N PHE A 215 -11.37 -3.02 6.65
CA PHE A 215 -12.35 -3.09 5.58
C PHE A 215 -12.52 -4.53 5.08
N ARG A 216 -11.47 -5.35 5.02
CA ARG A 216 -11.56 -6.76 4.65
C ARG A 216 -12.46 -7.53 5.59
N THR A 217 -12.24 -7.39 6.89
CA THR A 217 -13.07 -8.02 7.93
C THR A 217 -14.52 -7.58 7.80
N TYR A 218 -14.75 -6.28 7.62
CA TYR A 218 -16.09 -5.74 7.37
C TYR A 218 -16.71 -6.33 6.09
N PHE A 219 -15.99 -6.32 4.98
CA PHE A 219 -16.45 -6.80 3.67
C PHE A 219 -16.86 -8.26 3.72
N VAL A 220 -16.01 -9.14 4.26
CA VAL A 220 -16.30 -10.58 4.35
C VAL A 220 -17.56 -10.84 5.19
N ALA A 221 -17.75 -10.10 6.28
CA ALA A 221 -18.96 -10.23 7.11
C ALA A 221 -20.24 -9.74 6.42
N HIS A 222 -20.14 -8.92 5.36
CA HIS A 222 -21.28 -8.20 4.77
C HIS A 222 -21.58 -8.56 3.31
N ILE A 223 -20.67 -9.21 2.58
CA ILE A 223 -20.87 -9.50 1.15
C ILE A 223 -21.94 -10.58 0.90
N GLY A 224 -22.08 -11.55 1.82
CA GLY A 224 -23.02 -12.67 1.73
C GLY A 224 -24.41 -12.39 2.33
N GLN A 225 -24.77 -11.13 2.54
CA GLN A 225 -26.02 -10.75 3.20
C GLN A 225 -27.25 -10.97 2.31
N SER A 226 -28.42 -11.12 2.95
CA SER A 226 -29.70 -11.30 2.26
C SER A 226 -30.11 -10.09 1.42
N SER A 227 -31.02 -10.29 0.47
CA SER A 227 -31.56 -9.20 -0.36
C SER A 227 -32.18 -8.07 0.49
N GLU A 228 -32.92 -8.44 1.54
CA GLU A 228 -33.50 -7.47 2.48
C GLU A 228 -32.44 -6.61 3.18
N ARG A 229 -31.34 -7.24 3.63
CA ARG A 229 -30.20 -6.52 4.22
C ARG A 229 -29.54 -5.57 3.23
N TRP A 230 -29.44 -5.95 1.97
CA TRP A 230 -28.95 -5.05 0.92
C TRP A 230 -29.86 -3.84 0.73
N SER A 231 -31.18 -4.04 0.71
CA SER A 231 -32.15 -2.93 0.65
C SER A 231 -32.00 -2.00 1.86
N GLN A 232 -31.78 -2.54 3.06
CA GLN A 232 -31.52 -1.72 4.26
C GLN A 232 -30.20 -0.92 4.16
N TYR A 233 -29.14 -1.48 3.56
CA TYR A 233 -27.92 -0.72 3.32
C TYR A 233 -28.15 0.44 2.36
N GLU A 234 -28.90 0.24 1.28
CA GLU A 234 -29.29 1.31 0.35
C GLU A 234 -30.19 2.36 1.04
N GLU A 235 -31.14 1.88 1.86
CA GLU A 235 -31.94 2.59 2.86
C GLU A 235 -31.14 3.67 3.61
N ASN A 236 -30.20 3.15 4.40
CA ASN A 236 -29.38 3.92 5.31
C ASN A 236 -28.41 4.85 4.60
N ASP A 237 -27.90 4.41 3.45
CA ASP A 237 -26.98 5.19 2.63
C ASP A 237 -27.66 6.43 2.03
N LEU A 238 -28.91 6.28 1.55
CA LEU A 238 -29.73 7.41 1.10
C LEU A 238 -30.01 8.40 2.23
N LYS A 239 -30.36 7.90 3.43
CA LYS A 239 -30.60 8.76 4.61
C LYS A 239 -29.36 9.59 4.97
N ARG A 240 -28.17 8.97 4.96
CA ARG A 240 -26.90 9.66 5.24
C ARG A 240 -26.58 10.75 4.22
N CYS A 241 -26.80 10.49 2.93
CA CYS A 241 -26.60 11.52 1.89
C CYS A 241 -27.54 12.72 2.04
N ARG A 242 -28.80 12.50 2.45
CA ARG A 242 -29.77 13.59 2.70
C ARG A 242 -29.31 14.50 3.83
N ILE A 243 -28.92 13.94 4.97
CA ILE A 243 -28.42 14.72 6.14
C ILE A 243 -27.25 15.63 5.74
N VAL A 244 -26.31 15.14 4.92
CA VAL A 244 -25.16 15.93 4.45
C VAL A 244 -25.60 17.07 3.51
N THR A 245 -26.64 16.85 2.72
CA THR A 245 -27.17 17.83 1.76
C THR A 245 -27.90 18.95 2.50
N ASP A 246 -28.77 18.60 3.43
CA ASP A 246 -29.58 19.55 4.22
C ASP A 246 -28.70 20.41 5.14
N ALA A 247 -27.67 19.82 5.76
CA ALA A 247 -26.70 20.55 6.58
C ALA A 247 -25.88 21.59 5.78
N THR A 248 -25.75 21.41 4.47
CA THR A 248 -25.06 22.40 3.61
C THR A 248 -26.00 23.54 3.21
N GLN A 249 -27.30 23.27 3.05
CA GLN A 249 -28.29 24.26 2.63
C GLN A 249 -28.72 25.20 3.76
N GLY A 250 -28.68 24.76 5.02
CA GLY A 250 -28.96 25.61 6.19
C GLY A 250 -27.80 26.51 6.64
N ALA A 251 -26.65 26.44 5.97
CA ALA A 251 -25.45 27.23 6.26
C ALA A 251 -25.15 28.32 5.21
N GLN A 252 -26.07 28.53 4.26
CA GLN A 252 -26.05 29.62 3.27
C GLN A 252 -27.12 30.64 3.60
#